data_AF-K9R2L7-F1
#
_entry.id   AF-K9R2L7-F1
#
_cell.length_a   1.000
_cell.length_b   1.000
_cell.length_c   1.000
_cell.angle_alpha   90.00
_cell.angle_beta   90.00
_cell.angle_gamma   90.00
#
_symmetry.space_group_name_H-M   'P 1'
#
loop_
_entity.id
_entity.type
_entity.pdbx_description
1 polymer ?
#
loop_
_entity_poly.entity_id
_entity_poly.type
_entity_poly.pdbx_seq_one_letter_code
_entity_poly.pdbx_strand_id
1 'polypeptide(L)' 'MKVAFEKTYPNIARWVNEDEGWIEIGYDVDSPLNSFIRALDCGGMLWQGKASYDSLDAALQDLNAGLEAVLKDIYGSGS' A
#
# COMPACT_ATOMS: atom_id res chain seq x y z
N MET A 1 -9.22 -8.53 -22.44
CA MET A 1 -10.04 -7.59 -21.64
C MET A 1 -9.14 -7.03 -20.56
N LYS A 2 -8.97 -5.70 -20.47
CA LYS A 2 -8.13 -5.08 -19.43
C LYS A 2 -8.97 -4.98 -18.16
N VAL A 3 -8.52 -5.60 -17.06
CA VAL A 3 -9.13 -5.42 -15.75
C VAL A 3 -8.68 -4.06 -15.22
N ALA A 4 -9.60 -3.28 -14.67
CA ALA A 4 -9.29 -1.98 -14.07
C ALA A 4 -8.48 -2.19 -12.79
N PHE A 5 -7.52 -1.30 -12.52
CA PHE A 5 -6.60 -1.44 -11.39
C PHE A 5 -7.36 -1.52 -10.06
N GLU A 6 -8.41 -0.73 -9.92
CA GLU A 6 -9.29 -0.64 -8.73
C GLU A 6 -10.05 -1.95 -8.48
N LYS A 7 -10.28 -2.77 -9.51
CA LYS A 7 -10.89 -4.10 -9.33
C LYS A 7 -9.92 -5.10 -8.74
N THR A 8 -8.63 -4.96 -9.02
CA THR A 8 -7.58 -5.86 -8.52
C THR A 8 -7.08 -5.39 -7.16
N TYR A 9 -6.98 -4.07 -6.96
CA TYR A 9 -6.42 -3.44 -5.76
C TYR A 9 -7.38 -2.37 -5.20
N PRO A 10 -8.55 -2.78 -4.68
CA PRO A 10 -9.56 -1.84 -4.21
C PRO A 10 -9.09 -0.98 -3.03
N ASN A 11 -8.27 -1.54 -2.12
CA ASN A 11 -7.80 -0.81 -0.95
C ASN A 11 -6.72 0.21 -1.32
N ILE A 12 -5.87 -0.11 -2.30
CA ILE A 12 -4.93 0.87 -2.87
C ILE A 12 -5.70 2.01 -3.54
N ALA A 13 -6.72 1.69 -4.32
CA ALA A 13 -7.52 2.70 -5.00
C ALA A 13 -8.23 3.64 -4.01
N ARG A 14 -8.81 3.09 -2.95
CA ARG A 14 -9.42 3.88 -1.85
C ARG A 14 -8.37 4.74 -1.15
N TRP A 15 -7.25 4.14 -0.77
CA TRP A 15 -6.14 4.82 -0.09
C TRP A 15 -5.68 6.08 -0.82
N VAL A 16 -5.49 5.98 -2.14
CA VAL A 16 -4.99 7.09 -2.95
C VAL A 16 -6.07 8.12 -3.28
N ASN A 17 -7.31 7.69 -3.54
CA ASN A 17 -8.37 8.60 -4.01
C ASN A 17 -9.20 9.23 -2.90
N GLU A 18 -9.41 8.51 -1.80
CA GLU A 18 -10.35 8.88 -0.73
C GLU A 18 -9.64 9.26 0.56
N ASP A 19 -8.58 8.51 0.94
CA ASP A 19 -7.90 8.69 2.22
C ASP A 19 -6.67 9.63 2.13
N GLU A 20 -6.47 10.29 0.98
CA GLU A 20 -5.36 11.23 0.69
C GLU A 20 -3.95 10.63 0.94
N GLY A 21 -3.86 9.30 0.96
CA GLY A 21 -2.62 8.58 1.15
C GLY A 21 -1.80 8.45 -0.13
N TRP A 22 -0.50 8.23 0.01
CA TRP A 22 0.39 7.93 -1.11
C TRP A 22 1.21 6.67 -0.89
N ILE A 23 1.78 6.19 -1.99
CA ILE A 23 2.56 4.97 -2.03
C ILE A 23 3.94 5.31 -2.56
N GLU A 24 4.95 4.86 -1.83
CA GLU A 24 6.33 4.86 -2.28
C GLU A 24 6.71 3.46 -2.75
N ILE A 25 7.33 3.38 -3.93
CA ILE A 25 7.81 2.11 -4.50
C ILE A 25 9.25 2.32 -4.96
N GLY A 26 10.12 1.40 -4.55
CA GLY A 26 11.52 1.38 -4.95
C GLY A 26 12.45 1.18 -3.76
N TYR A 27 13.75 1.25 -4.06
CA TYR A 27 14.80 1.15 -3.06
C TYR A 27 15.32 2.53 -2.74
N ASP A 28 15.35 2.85 -1.46
CA ASP A 28 16.11 3.99 -0.95
C ASP A 28 17.42 3.45 -0.38
N VAL A 29 18.47 3.49 -1.19
CA VAL A 29 19.78 2.88 -0.89
C VAL A 29 20.51 3.57 0.25
N ASP A 30 20.14 4.81 0.56
CA ASP A 30 20.74 5.63 1.63
C ASP A 30 19.88 5.63 2.90
N SER A 31 18.72 4.96 2.88
CA SER A 31 17.81 4.85 4.01
C SER A 31 17.98 3.54 4.77
N PRO A 32 17.86 3.56 6.12
CA PRO A 32 17.79 2.32 6.90
C PRO A 32 16.49 1.55 6.63
N LEU A 33 15.51 2.15 5.94
CA LEU A 33 14.25 1.49 5.57
C LEU A 33 14.47 0.63 4.32
N ASN A 34 14.55 -0.68 4.55
CA ASN A 34 14.76 -1.65 3.48
C ASN A 34 13.50 -2.05 2.72
N SER A 35 12.30 -1.56 3.11
CA SER A 35 11.03 -1.94 2.49
C SER A 35 10.93 -1.41 1.06
N PHE A 36 10.56 -2.31 0.13
CA PHE A 36 10.43 -1.99 -1.30
C PHE A 36 9.17 -1.18 -1.63
N ILE A 37 8.12 -1.32 -0.82
CA ILE A 37 6.84 -0.64 -0.99
C ILE A 37 6.30 -0.19 0.37
N ARG A 38 5.75 1.02 0.43
CA ARG A 38 5.23 1.64 1.65
C ARG A 38 3.96 2.43 1.38
N ALA A 39 3.08 2.49 2.38
CA ALA A 39 1.93 3.39 2.40
C ALA A 39 2.12 4.45 3.47
N LEU A 40 1.93 5.70 3.08
CA LEU A 40 2.10 6.86 3.93
C LEU A 40 0.91 7.81 3.80
N ASP A 41 0.65 8.55 4.87
CA ASP A 41 -0.24 9.70 4.89
C ASP A 41 0.47 10.90 5.56
N CYS A 42 -0.28 11.97 5.81
CA CYS A 42 0.24 13.16 6.50
C CYS A 42 0.78 12.89 7.91
N GLY A 43 0.36 11.80 8.57
CA GLY A 43 0.83 11.33 9.87
C GLY A 43 2.10 10.47 9.80
N GLY A 44 2.50 10.05 8.61
CA GLY A 44 3.71 9.29 8.35
C GLY A 44 3.43 7.91 7.75
N MET A 45 4.32 6.96 8.00
CA MET A 45 4.22 5.61 7.44
C MET A 45 3.28 4.74 8.28
N LEU A 46 2.18 4.30 7.69
CA LEU A 46 1.18 3.44 8.32
C LEU A 46 1.39 1.97 8.01
N TRP A 47 2.00 1.66 6.87
CA TRP A 47 2.32 0.30 6.49
C TRP A 47 3.59 0.22 5.65
N GLN A 48 4.35 -0.86 5.85
CA GLN A 48 5.53 -1.19 5.06
C GLN A 48 5.53 -2.65 4.63
N GLY A 49 5.97 -2.86 3.40
CA GLY A 49 6.18 -4.18 2.83
C GLY A 49 7.53 -4.78 3.19
N LYS A 50 7.82 -5.90 2.52
CA LYS A 50 9.07 -6.65 2.58
C LYS A 50 10.19 -5.89 1.86
N ALA A 51 11.42 -6.34 2.12
CA ALA A 51 12.58 -5.78 1.45
C ALA A 51 12.67 -6.13 -0.05
N SER A 52 12.06 -7.23 -0.47
CA SER A 52 12.03 -7.63 -1.88
C SER A 52 10.79 -8.45 -2.19
N TYR A 53 10.42 -8.47 -3.47
CA TYR A 53 9.30 -9.21 -4.02
C TYR A 53 9.70 -9.81 -5.36
N ASP A 54 9.12 -10.96 -5.69
CA ASP A 54 9.37 -11.64 -6.97
C ASP A 54 8.83 -10.86 -8.17
N SER A 55 7.87 -9.96 -7.94
CA SER A 55 7.32 -9.06 -8.95
C SER A 55 6.68 -7.82 -8.32
N LEU A 56 6.48 -6.78 -9.14
CA LEU A 56 5.70 -5.61 -8.74
C LEU A 56 4.26 -5.98 -8.37
N ASP A 57 3.66 -6.95 -9.08
CA ASP A 57 2.31 -7.43 -8.79
C ASP A 57 2.22 -8.03 -7.39
N ALA A 58 3.20 -8.85 -7.00
CA ALA A 58 3.28 -9.41 -5.64
C ALA A 58 3.44 -8.32 -4.56
N ALA A 59 4.19 -7.25 -4.84
CA ALA A 59 4.31 -6.11 -3.94
C ALA A 59 2.97 -5.35 -3.79
N LEU A 60 2.25 -5.14 -4.89
CA LEU A 60 0.94 -4.47 -4.89
C LEU A 60 -0.14 -5.32 -4.22
N GLN A 61 -0.11 -6.65 -4.37
CA GLN A 61 -1.01 -7.55 -3.67
C GLN A 61 -0.80 -7.48 -2.15
N ASP A 62 0.46 -7.51 -1.71
CA ASP A 62 0.82 -7.42 -0.28
C ASP A 62 0.42 -6.07 0.31
N LEU A 63 0.69 -4.98 -0.42
CA LEU A 63 0.24 -3.65 -0.04
C LEU A 63 -1.28 -3.56 0.06
N ASN A 64 -2.01 -4.11 -0.91
CA ASN A 64 -3.48 -4.06 -0.89
C ASN A 64 -4.07 -4.83 0.30
N ALA A 65 -3.47 -5.96 0.67
CA ALA A 65 -3.85 -6.70 1.87
C ALA A 65 -3.47 -5.93 3.15
N GLY A 66 -2.30 -5.30 3.17
CA GLY A 66 -1.86 -4.46 4.29
C GLY A 66 -2.78 -3.27 4.54
N LEU A 67 -3.18 -2.57 3.49
CA LEU A 67 -4.12 -1.45 3.57
C LEU A 67 -5.50 -1.87 4.04
N GLU A 68 -5.94 -3.11 3.79
CA GLU A 68 -7.18 -3.60 4.39
C GLU A 68 -7.13 -3.56 5.93
N ALA A 69 -6.01 -3.94 6.52
CA ALA A 69 -5.81 -3.90 7.96
C ALA A 69 -5.70 -2.46 8.48
N VAL A 70 -4.97 -1.60 7.77
CA VAL A 70 -4.85 -0.17 8.11
C VAL A 70 -6.21 0.52 8.10
N LEU A 71 -6.99 0.34 7.04
CA LEU A 71 -8.32 0.95 6.91
C LEU A 71 -9.28 0.46 8.01
N LYS A 72 -9.21 -0.82 8.39
CA LYS A 72 -9.98 -1.37 9.52
C LYS A 72 -9.54 -0.78 10.86
N ASP A 73 -8.26 -0.48 11.05
CA ASP A 73 -7.76 0.14 12.28
C ASP A 73 -8.22 1.61 12.38
N ILE A 74 -8.19 2.34 11.27
CA ILE A 74 -8.59 3.76 11.22
C ILE A 74 -10.12 3.91 11.37
N TYR A 75 -10.92 3.10 10.65
CA TYR A 75 -12.37 3.31 10.51
C TYR A 75 -13.24 2.23 11.19
N GLY A 76 -12.64 1.17 11.73
CA GLY A 76 -13.35 0.00 12.24
C GLY A 76 -13.79 -0.97 11.14
N SER A 77 -14.32 -2.14 11.54
CA SER A 77 -14.71 -3.25 10.65
C SER A 77 -15.98 -3.01 9.82
N GLY A 78 -16.39 -1.75 9.61
CA GLY A 78 -17.66 -1.37 9.01
C GLY A 78 -17.59 -0.68 7.64
N SER A 79 -16.43 -0.69 6.96
CA SER A 79 -16.26 -0.07 5.64
C SER A 79 -16.01 -1.07 4.53
#